data_AF-A0A1M7AUQ9-F1
#
_entry.id   AF-A0A1M7AUQ9-F1
#
_cell.length_a   1.000
_cell.length_b   1.000
_cell.length_c   1.000
_cell.angle_alpha   90.00
_cell.angle_beta   90.00
_cell.angle_gamma   90.00
#
_symmetry.space_group_name_H-M   'P 1'
#
loop_
_entity.id
_entity.type
_entity.pdbx_description
1 polymer ?
#
loop_
_entity_poly.entity_id
_entity_poly.type
_entity_poly.pdbx_seq_one_letter_code
_entity_poly.pdbx_strand_id
1 'polypeptide(L)'
;MGELRTPAKVKIIVGILAKDSQAVEAVRDTLRNRFGEEELALPPFPFTFTNYYVDEIGNAPVRAFFSYETLVDRETIVDIKLWSNDVELEIAKQNGTPGLRPVNLDPGYMTLGQFFLATTKDQRQRVYMQRGIFVEPTLYFQDGHFHAFDWTYRDYQSEKYIQYLEQVRARLAYQMSTGKPYRLRANH
;
A
#
# COMPACT_ATOMS: atom_id res chain seq x y z
N MET A 1 11.41 5.95 32.96
CA MET A 1 10.86 6.79 31.88
C MET A 1 11.62 6.46 30.60
N GLY A 2 10.92 6.22 29.49
CA GLY A 2 11.59 5.90 28.23
C GLY A 2 12.15 7.15 27.56
N GLU A 3 13.34 7.05 26.98
CA GLU A 3 13.88 8.11 26.13
C GLU A 3 13.04 8.22 24.85
N LEU A 4 12.68 9.45 24.48
CA LEU A 4 12.03 9.71 23.20
C LEU A 4 13.00 9.41 22.06
N ARG A 5 12.56 8.61 21.09
CA ARG A 5 13.33 8.31 19.88
C ARG A 5 12.48 8.55 18.67
N THR A 6 13.06 9.19 17.66
CA THR A 6 12.42 9.30 16.34
C THR A 6 12.22 7.90 15.77
N PRO A 7 11.00 7.52 15.35
CA PRO A 7 10.76 6.22 14.74
C PRO A 7 11.57 6.05 13.46
N ALA A 8 12.01 4.82 13.17
CA ALA A 8 12.59 4.51 11.88
C ALA A 8 11.59 4.81 10.75
N LYS A 9 12.12 5.37 9.65
CA LYS A 9 11.37 5.61 8.42
C LYS A 9 10.81 4.32 7.84
N VAL A 10 9.84 4.45 6.95
CA VAL A 10 9.07 3.32 6.41
C VAL A 10 9.02 3.38 4.89
N LYS A 11 8.77 2.21 4.29
CA LYS A 11 8.62 2.07 2.84
C LYS A 11 7.16 2.14 2.46
N ILE A 12 6.82 3.01 1.52
CA ILE A 12 5.45 3.13 1.01
C ILE A 12 5.16 1.98 0.04
N ILE A 13 3.96 1.43 0.19
CA ILE A 13 3.35 0.46 -0.72
C ILE A 13 1.95 0.98 -1.04
N VAL A 14 1.57 0.99 -2.30
CA VAL A 14 0.21 1.33 -2.72
C VAL A 14 -0.40 0.12 -3.40
N GLY A 15 -1.47 -0.41 -2.80
CA GLY A 15 -2.35 -1.38 -3.45
C GLY A 15 -3.32 -0.63 -4.35
N ILE A 16 -3.53 -1.14 -5.56
CA ILE A 16 -4.44 -0.55 -6.55
C ILE A 16 -5.45 -1.61 -6.92
N LEU A 17 -6.74 -1.30 -6.74
CA LEU A 17 -7.83 -2.07 -7.32
C LEU A 17 -8.48 -1.23 -8.42
N ALA A 18 -8.57 -1.75 -9.63
CA ALA A 18 -9.07 -1.01 -10.78
C ALA A 18 -9.83 -1.93 -11.75
N LYS A 19 -10.57 -1.34 -12.69
CA LYS A 19 -11.38 -2.10 -13.66
C LYS A 19 -10.55 -3.00 -14.59
N ASP A 20 -9.34 -2.57 -14.95
CA ASP A 20 -8.47 -3.24 -15.92
C ASP A 20 -7.00 -2.76 -15.74
N SER A 21 -6.08 -3.43 -16.43
CA SER A 21 -4.65 -3.09 -16.38
C SER A 21 -4.33 -1.70 -16.95
N GLN A 22 -5.15 -1.18 -17.87
CA GLN A 22 -4.96 0.16 -18.42
C GLN A 22 -5.23 1.23 -17.35
N ALA A 23 -6.25 1.04 -16.52
CA ALA A 23 -6.56 1.92 -15.41
C ALA A 23 -5.47 1.89 -14.32
N VAL A 24 -4.82 0.73 -14.11
CA VAL A 24 -3.62 0.65 -13.25
C VAL A 24 -2.47 1.46 -13.82
N GLU A 25 -2.18 1.31 -15.11
CA GLU A 25 -1.05 2.02 -15.73
C GLU A 25 -1.30 3.54 -15.77
N ALA A 26 -2.55 3.97 -15.99
CA ALA A 26 -2.94 5.38 -16.02
C ALA A 26 -2.63 6.14 -14.72
N VAL A 27 -2.61 5.46 -13.56
CA VAL A 27 -2.29 6.09 -12.27
C VAL A 27 -0.82 5.97 -11.88
N ARG A 28 -0.04 5.15 -12.60
CA ARG A 28 1.33 4.81 -12.21
C ARG A 28 2.26 6.02 -12.25
N ASP A 29 2.14 6.87 -13.28
CA ASP A 29 2.93 8.10 -13.38
C ASP A 29 2.56 9.10 -12.27
N THR A 30 1.28 9.22 -11.92
CA THR A 30 0.83 10.04 -10.78
C THR A 30 1.48 9.58 -9.47
N LEU A 31 1.56 8.27 -9.25
CA LEU A 31 2.21 7.71 -8.07
C LEU A 31 3.74 7.90 -8.10
N ARG A 32 4.39 7.69 -9.26
CA ARG A 32 5.84 7.93 -9.42
C ARG A 32 6.21 9.39 -9.18
N ASN A 33 5.42 10.33 -9.70
CA ASN A 33 5.62 11.77 -9.46
C ASN A 33 5.50 12.12 -7.97
N ARG A 34 4.65 11.39 -7.22
CA ARG A 34 4.46 11.62 -5.78
C ARG A 34 5.54 10.97 -4.91
N PHE A 35 5.94 9.74 -5.21
CA PHE A 35 6.78 8.92 -4.33
C PHE A 35 8.22 8.75 -4.81
N GLY A 36 8.49 9.11 -6.06
CA GLY A 36 9.78 8.92 -6.74
C GLY A 36 9.88 7.56 -7.42
N GLU A 37 11.10 7.04 -7.49
CA GLU A 37 11.41 5.80 -8.19
C GLU A 37 10.66 4.59 -7.60
N GLU A 38 10.04 3.83 -8.49
CA GLU A 38 9.39 2.56 -8.15
C GLU A 38 10.46 1.49 -7.92
N GLU A 39 10.36 0.75 -6.82
CA GLU A 39 11.35 -0.27 -6.42
C GLU A 39 10.90 -1.70 -6.73
N LEU A 40 9.60 -1.99 -6.55
CA LEU A 40 9.02 -3.29 -6.83
C LEU A 40 7.54 -3.19 -7.13
N ALA A 41 7.12 -3.87 -8.20
CA ALA A 41 5.74 -4.03 -8.59
C ALA A 41 5.28 -5.50 -8.46
N LEU A 42 4.04 -5.68 -8.01
CA LEU A 42 3.23 -6.85 -8.34
C LEU A 42 2.28 -6.41 -9.46
N PRO A 43 2.53 -6.83 -10.72
CA PRO A 43 1.77 -6.36 -11.88
C PRO A 43 0.29 -6.74 -11.78
N PRO A 44 -0.61 -6.08 -12.55
CA PRO A 44 -2.04 -6.37 -12.52
C PRO A 44 -2.37 -7.85 -12.66
N PHE A 45 -3.21 -8.36 -11.76
CA PHE A 45 -3.77 -9.72 -11.82
C PHE A 45 -5.26 -9.70 -11.42
N PRO A 46 -6.07 -10.69 -11.85
CA PRO A 46 -7.49 -10.75 -11.52
C PRO A 46 -7.74 -10.75 -10.01
N PHE A 47 -8.65 -9.91 -9.55
CA PHE A 47 -9.08 -9.85 -8.17
C PHE A 47 -10.38 -10.64 -7.97
N THR A 48 -10.33 -11.70 -7.19
CA THR A 48 -11.43 -12.67 -7.03
C THR A 48 -11.92 -12.84 -5.58
N PHE A 49 -11.49 -11.96 -4.67
CA PHE A 49 -11.69 -12.17 -3.23
C PHE A 49 -13.06 -11.70 -2.71
N THR A 50 -13.69 -10.70 -3.34
CA THR A 50 -15.00 -10.17 -2.93
C THR A 50 -15.78 -9.58 -4.09
N ASN A 51 -17.10 -9.67 -4.06
CA ASN A 51 -18.00 -9.01 -5.04
C ASN A 51 -18.36 -7.56 -4.65
N TYR A 52 -17.79 -7.02 -3.57
CA TYR A 52 -18.13 -5.70 -3.02
C TYR A 52 -17.91 -4.55 -4.01
N TYR A 53 -17.01 -4.72 -4.98
CA TYR A 53 -16.62 -3.68 -5.94
C TYR A 53 -17.30 -3.81 -7.30
N VAL A 54 -18.23 -4.76 -7.48
CA VAL A 54 -18.85 -5.02 -8.78
C VAL A 54 -19.55 -3.77 -9.32
N ASP A 55 -20.32 -3.08 -8.48
CA ASP A 55 -21.10 -1.91 -8.90
C ASP A 55 -20.24 -0.65 -9.11
N GLU A 56 -19.07 -0.56 -8.45
CA GLU A 56 -18.19 0.62 -8.50
C GLU A 56 -17.04 0.48 -9.52
N ILE A 57 -16.48 -0.72 -9.69
CA ILE A 57 -15.28 -1.00 -10.49
C ILE A 57 -15.59 -1.91 -11.69
N GLY A 58 -16.61 -2.75 -11.58
CA GLY A 58 -17.03 -3.71 -12.62
C GLY A 58 -16.82 -5.17 -12.21
N ASN A 59 -17.22 -6.08 -13.11
CA ASN A 59 -17.34 -7.52 -12.81
C ASN A 59 -16.01 -8.29 -12.69
N ALA A 60 -14.89 -7.74 -13.16
CA ALA A 60 -13.61 -8.43 -13.19
C ALA A 60 -12.44 -7.48 -12.88
N PRO A 61 -12.40 -6.87 -11.69
CA PRO A 61 -11.35 -5.93 -11.34
C PRO A 61 -9.98 -6.62 -11.29
N VAL A 62 -8.94 -5.83 -11.49
CA VAL A 62 -7.55 -6.25 -11.30
C VAL A 62 -6.96 -5.59 -10.07
N ARG A 63 -6.08 -6.32 -9.39
CA ARG A 63 -5.24 -5.79 -8.30
C ARG A 63 -3.80 -5.66 -8.78
N ALA A 64 -3.13 -4.58 -8.37
CA ALA A 64 -1.68 -4.42 -8.49
C ALA A 64 -1.11 -3.83 -7.19
N PHE A 65 0.19 -3.95 -6.99
CA PHE A 65 0.90 -3.30 -5.90
C PHE A 65 2.19 -2.66 -6.37
N PHE A 66 2.50 -1.48 -5.85
CA PHE A 66 3.72 -0.76 -6.15
C PHE A 66 4.37 -0.28 -4.87
N SER A 67 5.69 -0.47 -4.76
CA SER A 67 6.50 0.05 -3.67
C SER A 67 7.57 0.99 -4.20
N TYR A 68 8.01 1.93 -3.38
CA TYR A 68 8.88 3.03 -3.82
C TYR A 68 10.21 3.05 -3.05
N GLU A 69 11.27 3.52 -3.69
CA GLU A 69 12.63 3.53 -3.12
C GLU A 69 12.72 4.48 -1.91
N THR A 70 12.05 5.63 -2.00
CA THR A 70 12.09 6.69 -0.98
C THR A 70 11.46 6.24 0.34
N LEU A 71 12.23 6.32 1.43
CA LEU A 71 11.74 6.10 2.77
C LEU A 71 11.15 7.38 3.36
N VAL A 72 10.01 7.28 4.04
CA VAL A 72 9.28 8.43 4.60
C VAL A 72 9.03 8.27 6.09
N ASP A 73 8.74 9.38 6.78
CA ASP A 73 8.27 9.34 8.16
C ASP A 73 6.87 8.73 8.24
N ARG A 74 6.56 8.02 9.33
CA ARG A 74 5.33 7.21 9.46
C ARG A 74 4.07 8.04 9.39
N GLU A 75 4.13 9.24 9.94
CA GLU A 75 3.03 10.20 10.03
C GLU A 75 2.62 10.73 8.65
N THR A 76 3.53 10.71 7.68
CA THR A 76 3.27 11.10 6.28
C THR A 76 2.15 10.25 5.65
N ILE A 77 1.87 9.05 6.17
CA ILE A 77 0.78 8.20 5.66
C ILE A 77 -0.58 8.91 5.65
N VAL A 78 -0.79 9.86 6.57
CA VAL A 78 -2.02 10.64 6.63
C VAL A 78 -2.16 11.52 5.40
N ASP A 79 -1.11 12.29 5.06
CA ASP A 79 -1.09 13.12 3.87
C ASP A 79 -1.21 12.29 2.60
N ILE A 80 -0.60 11.10 2.60
CA ILE A 80 -0.67 10.16 1.49
C ILE A 80 -2.10 9.66 1.30
N LYS A 81 -2.83 9.30 2.37
CA LYS A 81 -4.20 8.80 2.24
C LYS A 81 -5.17 9.90 1.81
N LEU A 82 -5.01 11.12 2.32
CA LEU A 82 -5.80 12.27 1.87
C LEU A 82 -5.56 12.52 0.38
N TRP A 83 -4.29 12.60 -0.02
CA TRP A 83 -3.91 12.78 -1.43
C TRP A 83 -4.44 11.67 -2.32
N SER A 84 -4.35 10.39 -1.91
CA SER A 84 -4.85 9.29 -2.74
C SER A 84 -6.37 9.36 -2.92
N ASN A 85 -7.11 9.81 -1.91
CA ASN A 85 -8.56 10.00 -2.03
C ASN A 85 -8.87 11.12 -3.05
N ASP A 86 -8.10 12.21 -3.06
CA ASP A 86 -8.27 13.29 -4.04
C ASP A 86 -7.99 12.80 -5.47
N VAL A 87 -6.95 11.98 -5.66
CA VAL A 87 -6.63 11.35 -6.94
C VAL A 87 -7.77 10.45 -7.42
N GLU A 88 -8.34 9.61 -6.55
CA GLU A 88 -9.51 8.77 -6.89
C GLU A 88 -10.70 9.62 -7.36
N LEU A 89 -10.97 10.75 -6.69
CA LEU A 89 -12.05 11.67 -7.05
C LEU A 89 -11.80 12.37 -8.38
N GLU A 90 -10.55 12.75 -8.68
CA GLU A 90 -10.18 13.35 -9.96
C GLU A 90 -10.37 12.36 -11.12
N ILE A 91 -9.95 11.10 -10.95
CA ILE A 91 -10.14 10.04 -11.95
C ILE A 91 -11.64 9.79 -12.19
N ALA A 92 -12.45 9.74 -11.12
CA ALA A 92 -13.89 9.57 -11.23
C ALA A 92 -14.55 10.69 -12.05
N LYS A 93 -14.12 11.94 -11.86
CA LYS A 93 -14.59 13.09 -12.64
C LYS A 93 -14.17 13.00 -14.11
N GLN A 94 -12.92 12.66 -14.38
CA GLN A 94 -12.38 12.54 -15.75
C GLN A 94 -13.06 11.42 -16.54
N ASN A 95 -13.44 10.33 -15.88
CA ASN A 95 -14.14 9.21 -16.49
C ASN A 95 -15.65 9.45 -16.70
N GLY A 96 -16.18 10.61 -16.30
CA GLY A 96 -17.62 10.90 -16.40
C GLY A 96 -18.46 10.04 -15.46
N THR A 97 -17.85 9.48 -14.40
CA THR A 97 -18.51 8.63 -13.41
C THR A 97 -18.46 9.27 -12.02
N PRO A 98 -18.93 10.54 -11.86
CA PRO A 98 -18.87 11.21 -10.56
C PRO A 98 -19.67 10.43 -9.51
N GLY A 99 -19.03 10.12 -8.39
CA GLY A 99 -19.62 9.33 -7.29
C GLY A 99 -19.33 7.83 -7.36
N LEU A 100 -18.77 7.32 -8.46
CA LEU A 100 -18.18 5.98 -8.52
C LEU A 100 -16.67 6.05 -8.28
N ARG A 101 -16.08 4.91 -7.87
CA ARG A 101 -14.63 4.78 -7.65
C ARG A 101 -14.05 3.81 -8.68
N PRO A 102 -13.74 4.27 -9.91
CA PRO A 102 -13.22 3.40 -10.98
C PRO A 102 -11.82 2.84 -10.66
N VAL A 103 -11.13 3.46 -9.70
CA VAL A 103 -9.86 3.02 -9.12
C VAL A 103 -9.95 3.24 -7.60
N ASN A 104 -9.42 2.30 -6.83
CA ASN A 104 -9.22 2.40 -5.38
C ASN A 104 -7.72 2.27 -5.07
N LEU A 105 -7.17 3.30 -4.40
CA LEU A 105 -5.80 3.41 -3.97
C LEU A 105 -5.73 3.18 -2.45
N ASP A 106 -5.06 2.09 -2.08
CA ASP A 106 -4.85 1.66 -0.71
C ASP A 106 -3.39 1.90 -0.31
N PRO A 107 -3.03 3.12 0.11
CA PRO A 107 -1.69 3.37 0.62
C PRO A 107 -1.51 2.68 1.97
N GLY A 108 -0.36 2.03 2.09
CA GLY A 108 0.16 1.44 3.30
C GLY A 108 1.65 1.70 3.45
N TYR A 109 2.19 1.30 4.58
CA TYR A 109 3.63 1.36 4.80
C TYR A 109 4.16 0.09 5.45
N MET A 110 5.42 -0.21 5.13
CA MET A 110 6.17 -1.34 5.65
C MET A 110 7.15 -0.87 6.72
N THR A 111 7.11 -1.56 7.86
CA THR A 111 8.20 -1.59 8.85
C THR A 111 8.90 -2.94 8.78
N LEU A 112 9.98 -3.15 9.55
CA LEU A 112 10.60 -4.49 9.63
C LEU A 112 9.75 -5.52 10.36
N GLY A 113 8.78 -5.08 11.18
CA GLY A 113 7.95 -5.96 12.00
C GLY A 113 6.51 -6.10 11.52
N GLN A 114 5.99 -5.14 10.76
CA GLN A 114 4.56 -5.06 10.44
C GLN A 114 4.32 -4.30 9.13
N PHE A 115 3.26 -4.68 8.44
CA PHE A 115 2.67 -3.94 7.33
C PHE A 115 1.37 -3.28 7.79
N PHE A 116 1.20 -1.99 7.48
CA PHE A 116 0.03 -1.20 7.86
C PHE A 116 -0.72 -0.67 6.64
N LEU A 117 -2.04 -0.56 6.73
CA LEU A 117 -2.88 0.15 5.76
C LEU A 117 -3.49 1.40 6.39
N ALA A 118 -3.64 2.45 5.58
CA ALA A 118 -4.35 3.67 5.97
C ALA A 118 -5.79 3.67 5.47
N THR A 119 -6.69 4.22 6.28
CA THR A 119 -8.12 4.18 6.01
C THR A 119 -8.85 5.35 6.66
N THR A 120 -9.98 5.73 6.09
CA THR A 120 -10.92 6.71 6.66
C THR A 120 -11.99 6.06 7.54
N LYS A 121 -12.08 4.73 7.52
CA LYS A 121 -13.13 3.98 8.21
C LYS A 121 -12.62 3.59 9.60
N ASP A 122 -13.33 3.95 10.64
CA ASP A 122 -13.02 3.51 12.01
C ASP A 122 -13.50 2.06 12.24
N GLN A 123 -12.70 1.27 12.94
CA GLN A 123 -13.01 -0.09 13.41
C GLN A 123 -12.18 -0.43 14.66
N ARG A 124 -12.60 -1.45 15.41
CA ARG A 124 -12.03 -1.84 16.71
C ARG A 124 -10.50 -1.94 16.79
N GLN A 125 -9.84 -2.34 15.70
CA GLN A 125 -8.40 -2.56 15.61
C GLN A 125 -7.62 -1.33 15.12
N ARG A 126 -8.33 -0.31 14.63
CA ARG A 126 -7.74 0.81 13.89
C ARG A 126 -7.37 1.92 14.85
N VAL A 127 -6.16 2.43 14.67
CA VAL A 127 -5.64 3.49 15.52
C VAL A 127 -5.78 4.80 14.80
N TYR A 128 -6.47 5.75 15.42
CA TYR A 128 -6.57 7.11 14.91
C TYR A 128 -5.19 7.76 14.86
N MET A 129 -4.85 8.34 13.71
CA MET A 129 -3.61 9.10 13.55
C MET A 129 -3.90 10.59 13.70
N GLN A 130 -4.64 11.17 12.75
CA GLN A 130 -5.07 12.57 12.70
C GLN A 130 -5.94 12.80 11.46
N ARG A 131 -6.67 13.92 11.40
CA ARG A 131 -7.44 14.38 10.21
C ARG A 131 -8.39 13.32 9.61
N GLY A 132 -9.00 12.51 10.47
CA GLY A 132 -9.93 11.45 10.07
C GLY A 132 -9.27 10.22 9.44
N ILE A 133 -7.93 10.14 9.47
CA ILE A 133 -7.19 8.97 8.99
C ILE A 133 -6.80 8.07 10.17
N PHE A 134 -7.05 6.80 9.98
CA PHE A 134 -6.67 5.71 10.86
C PHE A 134 -5.64 4.82 10.16
N VAL A 135 -4.85 4.11 10.94
CA VAL A 135 -3.97 3.03 10.46
C VAL A 135 -4.35 1.71 11.10
N GLU A 136 -4.25 0.63 10.35
CA GLU A 136 -4.47 -0.72 10.87
C GLU A 136 -3.25 -1.60 10.61
N PRO A 137 -2.74 -2.33 11.62
CA PRO A 137 -1.77 -3.38 11.38
C PRO A 137 -2.46 -4.49 10.59
N THR A 138 -1.99 -4.73 9.38
CA THR A 138 -2.59 -5.70 8.44
C THR A 138 -1.86 -7.03 8.47
N LEU A 139 -0.54 -7.04 8.63
CA LEU A 139 0.27 -8.24 8.80
C LEU A 139 1.40 -7.97 9.79
N TYR A 140 1.89 -9.01 10.47
CA TYR A 140 3.09 -8.94 11.30
C TYR A 140 4.12 -9.97 10.85
N PHE A 141 5.41 -9.63 10.96
CA PHE A 141 6.51 -10.47 10.53
C PHE A 141 7.13 -11.20 11.72
N GLN A 142 7.15 -12.53 11.66
CA GLN A 142 7.73 -13.37 12.69
C GLN A 142 8.31 -14.63 12.06
N ASP A 143 9.47 -15.07 12.55
CA ASP A 143 10.12 -16.32 12.14
C ASP A 143 10.30 -16.47 10.63
N GLY A 144 10.60 -15.35 9.95
CA GLY A 144 10.87 -15.33 8.51
C GLY A 144 9.64 -15.20 7.61
N HIS A 145 8.43 -15.08 8.18
CA HIS A 145 7.18 -15.04 7.41
C HIS A 145 6.23 -13.93 7.87
N PHE A 146 5.36 -13.44 6.97
CA PHE A 146 4.22 -12.62 7.36
C PHE A 146 3.04 -13.46 7.83
N HIS A 147 2.48 -13.08 8.98
CA HIS A 147 1.32 -13.67 9.60
C HIS A 147 0.16 -12.69 9.61
N ALA A 148 -1.05 -13.24 9.47
CA ALA A 148 -2.29 -12.49 9.53
C ALA A 148 -2.73 -12.27 10.97
N PHE A 149 -3.37 -11.12 11.21
CA PHE A 149 -4.23 -10.91 12.38
C PHE A 149 -5.63 -11.45 12.09
N ASP A 150 -6.45 -11.62 13.14
CA ASP A 150 -7.85 -12.08 13.02
C ASP A 150 -8.73 -11.18 12.15
N TRP A 151 -8.30 -9.92 11.94
CA TRP A 151 -9.02 -8.93 11.12
C TRP A 151 -8.39 -8.70 9.74
N THR A 152 -7.27 -9.36 9.41
CA THR A 152 -6.60 -9.18 8.12
C THR A 152 -7.53 -9.61 6.99
N TYR A 153 -7.68 -8.75 5.97
CA TYR A 153 -8.47 -9.07 4.79
C TYR A 153 -7.96 -10.32 4.07
N ARG A 154 -8.86 -11.13 3.50
CA ARG A 154 -8.54 -12.43 2.89
C ARG A 154 -7.54 -12.34 1.73
N ASP A 155 -7.57 -11.26 0.98
CA ASP A 155 -6.64 -10.99 -0.12
C ASP A 155 -5.19 -10.83 0.40
N TYR A 156 -4.99 -10.12 1.51
CA TYR A 156 -3.69 -9.99 2.18
C TYR A 156 -3.18 -11.27 2.85
N GLN A 157 -4.03 -12.27 3.03
CA GLN A 157 -3.62 -13.61 3.48
C GLN A 157 -3.15 -14.50 2.33
N SER A 158 -3.32 -14.06 1.08
CA SER A 158 -2.92 -14.86 -0.07
C SER A 158 -1.40 -14.96 -0.20
N GLU A 159 -0.92 -16.14 -0.62
CA GLU A 159 0.50 -16.40 -0.82
C GLU A 159 1.14 -15.37 -1.77
N LYS A 160 0.42 -14.96 -2.82
CA LYS A 160 0.88 -13.95 -3.78
C LYS A 160 1.18 -12.60 -3.11
N TYR A 161 0.34 -12.16 -2.17
CA TYR A 161 0.52 -10.86 -1.50
C TYR A 161 1.63 -10.98 -0.47
N ILE A 162 1.65 -12.08 0.27
CA ILE A 162 2.69 -12.36 1.26
C ILE A 162 4.08 -12.38 0.60
N GLN A 163 4.28 -13.15 -0.46
CA GLN A 163 5.56 -13.21 -1.18
C GLN A 163 6.02 -11.84 -1.70
N TYR A 164 5.10 -11.02 -2.20
CA TYR A 164 5.40 -9.65 -2.61
C TYR A 164 5.81 -8.78 -1.41
N LEU A 165 5.05 -8.81 -0.31
CA LEU A 165 5.31 -7.98 0.86
C LEU A 165 6.62 -8.40 1.58
N GLU A 166 6.94 -9.68 1.63
CA GLU A 166 8.22 -10.19 2.16
C GLU A 166 9.40 -9.68 1.34
N GLN A 167 9.25 -9.68 0.02
CA GLN A 167 10.23 -9.11 -0.89
C GLN A 167 10.40 -7.60 -0.67
N VAL A 168 9.32 -6.83 -0.46
CA VAL A 168 9.42 -5.41 -0.12
C VAL A 168 10.10 -5.21 1.23
N ARG A 169 9.77 -6.04 2.23
CA ARG A 169 10.39 -6.00 3.56
C ARG A 169 11.90 -6.30 3.49
N ALA A 170 12.32 -7.26 2.67
CA ALA A 170 13.74 -7.58 2.48
C ALA A 170 14.51 -6.39 1.88
N ARG A 171 13.89 -5.65 0.94
CA ARG A 171 14.48 -4.42 0.39
C ARG A 171 14.58 -3.31 1.44
N LEU A 172 13.53 -3.12 2.25
CA LEU A 172 13.57 -2.20 3.39
C LEU A 172 14.68 -2.57 4.39
N ALA A 173 14.85 -3.85 4.71
CA ALA A 173 15.90 -4.32 5.61
C ALA A 173 17.31 -4.00 5.08
N TYR A 174 17.54 -4.17 3.77
CA TYR A 174 18.79 -3.79 3.11
C TYR A 174 19.03 -2.28 3.16
N GLN A 175 18.02 -1.46 2.84
CA GLN A 175 18.16 0.00 2.90
C GLN A 175 18.45 0.48 4.33
N MET A 176 17.79 -0.11 5.34
CA MET A 176 18.00 0.23 6.75
C MET A 176 19.40 -0.17 7.24
N SER A 177 19.96 -1.27 6.76
CA SER A 177 21.29 -1.74 7.21
C SER A 177 22.44 -1.07 6.47
N THR A 178 22.24 -0.66 5.21
CA THR A 178 23.32 -0.12 4.36
C THR A 178 23.22 1.38 4.09
N GLY A 179 22.05 1.99 4.29
CA GLY A 179 21.76 3.36 3.86
C GLY A 179 21.66 3.53 2.34
N LYS A 180 21.66 2.44 1.55
CA LYS A 180 21.69 2.47 0.08
C LYS A 180 20.39 1.91 -0.52
N PRO A 181 19.91 2.44 -1.66
CA PRO A 181 18.81 1.85 -2.42
C PRO A 181 19.07 0.38 -2.77
N TYR A 182 18.01 -0.45 -2.80
CA TYR A 182 18.17 -1.89 -3.03
C TYR A 182 18.75 -2.22 -4.42
N ARG A 183 18.48 -1.39 -5.43
CA ARG A 183 19.06 -1.53 -6.78
C ARG A 183 20.59 -1.48 -6.84
N LEU A 184 21.25 -1.00 -5.77
CA LEU A 184 22.71 -0.99 -5.66
C LEU A 184 23.28 -2.23 -4.95
N ARG A 185 22.43 -3.20 -4.59
CA ARG A 185 22.88 -4.47 -4.02
C ARG A 185 23.72 -5.22 -5.06
N ALA A 186 24.98 -5.51 -4.72
CA ALA A 186 25.79 -6.40 -5.54
C ALA A 186 25.13 -7.78 -5.59
N ASN A 187 24.90 -8.29 -6.80
CA ASN A 187 24.52 -9.68 -6.98
C ASN A 187 25.78 -10.52 -6.68
N HIS A 188 25.79 -11.16 -5.52
CA HIS A 188 26.74 -12.23 -5.19
C HIS A 188 26.15 -13.57 -5.60
#